data_AF-A0A644YV89-F1
#
_entry.id   AF-A0A644YV89-F1
#
_cell.length_a   1.000
_cell.length_b   1.000
_cell.length_c   1.000
_cell.angle_alpha   90.00
_cell.angle_beta   90.00
_cell.angle_gamma   90.00
#
_symmetry.space_group_name_H-M   'P 1'
#
loop_
_entity.id
_entity.type
_entity.pdbx_description
1 polymer ?
#
loop_
_entity_poly.entity_id
_entity_poly.type
_entity_poly.pdbx_seq_one_letter_code
_entity_poly.pdbx_strand_id
1 'polypeptide(L)'
;MDGYLRGVAGNDTSSIWLARELYGQYPQGLNIRLSIDLTLQEKADALLQGKTGGLVVMNAKSGEVLAIANSPTLDANQLDDKWQTWIADTSAPLLNRVTLGQYPVGTATGAFLLANYLQDHDLPSFDPSTNWTTSTGQNNSCAVDPGENPTWQKLIQSGCPLFCNHSSNNPPRLT
;
A
#
# COMPACT_ATOMS: atom_id res chain seq x y z
N MET A 1 -2.77 -8.13 19.16
CA MET A 1 -1.48 -8.16 19.90
C MET A 1 -1.57 -7.52 21.29
N ASP A 2 -2.56 -6.66 21.54
CA ASP A 2 -2.84 -6.04 22.85
C ASP A 2 -2.76 -7.00 24.05
N GLY A 3 -3.27 -8.23 23.93
CA GLY A 3 -3.19 -9.23 25.01
C GLY A 3 -1.76 -9.58 25.46
N TYR A 4 -0.81 -9.67 24.53
CA TYR A 4 0.60 -9.98 24.84
C TYR A 4 1.31 -8.78 25.46
N LEU A 5 1.05 -7.57 24.94
CA LEU A 5 1.63 -6.33 25.48
C LEU A 5 1.09 -5.96 26.86
N ARG A 6 -0.13 -6.38 27.19
CA ARG A 6 -0.71 -6.25 28.54
C ARG A 6 -0.39 -7.43 29.46
N GLY A 7 0.30 -8.45 28.97
CA GLY A 7 0.68 -9.64 29.75
C GLY A 7 -0.47 -10.59 30.09
N VAL A 8 -1.69 -10.36 29.57
CA VAL A 8 -2.85 -11.26 29.75
C VAL A 8 -2.84 -12.46 28.79
N ALA A 9 -1.93 -12.45 27.82
CA ALA A 9 -1.65 -13.58 26.93
C ALA A 9 -0.14 -13.84 26.89
N GLY A 10 0.25 -15.11 26.83
CA GLY A 10 1.65 -15.55 26.79
C GLY A 10 2.34 -15.72 28.15
N ASN A 11 1.82 -15.09 29.20
CA ASN A 11 2.26 -15.33 30.59
C ASN A 11 1.54 -16.52 31.22
N ASP A 12 2.13 -17.09 32.28
CA ASP A 12 1.51 -18.18 33.03
C ASP A 12 0.23 -17.73 33.76
N THR A 13 -0.76 -18.62 33.78
CA THR A 13 -2.09 -18.37 34.37
C THR A 13 -2.02 -18.03 35.86
N SER A 14 -1.11 -18.64 36.61
CA SER A 14 -0.92 -18.35 38.04
C SER A 14 -0.44 -16.92 38.27
N SER A 15 0.48 -16.43 37.41
CA SER A 15 1.01 -15.08 37.49
C SER A 15 -0.04 -14.02 37.12
N ILE A 16 -0.90 -14.31 36.15
CA ILE A 16 -2.02 -13.45 35.76
C ILE A 16 -3.03 -13.36 36.90
N TRP A 17 -3.40 -14.50 37.49
CA TRP A 17 -4.32 -14.55 38.62
C TRP A 17 -3.75 -13.79 39.83
N LEU A 18 -2.50 -14.04 40.19
CA LEU A 18 -1.83 -13.39 41.32
C LEU A 18 -1.74 -11.87 41.14
N ALA A 19 -1.31 -11.41 39.95
CA ALA A 19 -1.23 -9.99 39.61
C ALA A 19 -2.58 -9.29 39.77
N ARG A 20 -3.65 -9.95 39.33
CA ARG A 20 -5.00 -9.40 39.39
C ARG A 20 -5.58 -9.41 40.80
N GLU A 21 -5.42 -10.50 41.53
CA GLU A 21 -6.06 -10.68 42.85
C GLU A 21 -5.32 -9.93 43.96
N LEU A 22 -3.98 -10.01 43.98
CA LEU A 22 -3.20 -9.41 45.06
C LEU A 22 -2.86 -7.95 44.81
N TYR A 23 -2.62 -7.57 43.55
CA TYR A 23 -2.11 -6.24 43.21
C TYR A 23 -3.13 -5.37 42.46
N GLY A 24 -4.26 -5.94 42.02
CA GLY A 24 -5.27 -5.22 41.25
C GLY A 24 -4.74 -4.70 39.90
N GLN A 25 -3.65 -5.27 39.39
CA GLN A 25 -2.94 -4.79 38.20
C GLN A 25 -2.78 -5.91 37.17
N TYR A 26 -2.49 -5.53 35.92
CA TYR A 26 -2.09 -6.48 34.89
C TYR A 26 -0.63 -6.89 35.11
N PRO A 27 -0.27 -8.16 34.82
CA PRO A 27 1.12 -8.61 34.87
C PRO A 27 1.94 -7.90 33.79
N GLN A 28 3.27 -7.95 33.92
CA GLN A 28 4.17 -7.33 32.95
C GLN A 28 3.93 -7.89 31.54
N GLY A 29 3.85 -6.97 30.57
CA GLY A 29 3.74 -7.28 29.16
C GLY A 29 4.96 -7.99 28.57
N LEU A 30 4.74 -8.73 27.49
CA LEU A 30 5.82 -9.34 26.72
C LEU A 30 6.34 -8.40 25.64
N ASN A 31 7.66 -8.46 25.42
CA ASN A 31 8.31 -7.73 24.33
C ASN A 31 8.00 -8.39 22.99
N ILE A 32 7.71 -7.57 21.98
CA ILE A 32 7.53 -8.02 20.59
C ILE A 32 8.72 -7.58 19.74
N ARG A 33 9.00 -8.36 18.69
CA ARG A 33 9.96 -7.99 17.65
C ARG A 33 9.20 -7.66 16.38
N LEU A 34 9.50 -6.50 15.81
CA LEU A 34 8.92 -6.04 14.55
C LEU A 34 9.92 -6.27 13.41
N SER A 35 9.42 -6.39 12.19
CA SER A 35 10.24 -6.42 10.97
C SER A 35 10.65 -5.03 10.47
N ILE A 36 10.15 -3.97 11.12
CA ILE A 36 10.43 -2.59 10.73
C ILE A 36 11.91 -2.27 10.93
N ASP A 37 12.54 -1.76 9.89
CA ASP A 37 13.88 -1.20 9.92
C ASP A 37 13.76 0.32 10.14
N LEU A 38 14.36 0.79 11.23
CA LEU A 38 14.25 2.20 11.64
C LEU A 38 14.86 3.15 10.61
N THR A 39 15.98 2.79 9.99
CA THR A 39 16.65 3.63 8.99
C THR A 39 15.82 3.75 7.72
N LEU A 40 15.18 2.66 7.29
CA LEU A 40 14.24 2.69 6.16
C LEU A 40 12.99 3.49 6.49
N GLN A 41 12.47 3.37 7.71
CA GLN A 41 11.32 4.11 8.18
C GLN A 41 11.57 5.63 8.15
N GLU A 42 12.65 6.10 8.78
CA GLU A 42 13.03 7.52 8.79
C GLU A 42 13.19 8.09 7.38
N LYS A 43 13.81 7.32 6.49
CA LYS A 43 13.98 7.71 5.08
C LYS A 43 12.63 7.76 4.35
N ALA A 44 11.74 6.82 4.59
CA ALA A 44 10.41 6.80 4.00
C ALA A 44 9.58 8.02 4.43
N ASP A 45 9.61 8.36 5.72
CA ASP A 45 8.92 9.53 6.28
C ASP A 45 9.48 10.83 5.68
N ALA A 46 10.80 10.97 5.58
CA ALA A 46 11.43 12.12 4.95
C ALA A 46 11.04 12.29 3.46
N LEU A 47 10.94 11.19 2.71
CA LEU A 47 10.54 11.21 1.29
C LEU A 47 9.07 11.59 1.07
N LEU A 48 8.21 11.30 2.06
CA LEU A 48 6.78 11.65 2.05
C LEU A 48 6.48 13.03 2.66
N GLN A 49 7.45 13.67 3.31
CA GLN A 49 7.25 14.98 3.91
C GLN A 49 6.74 16.01 2.88
N GLY A 50 5.68 16.72 3.23
CA GLY A 50 5.02 17.71 2.36
C GLY A 50 4.16 17.11 1.23
N LYS A 51 4.02 15.78 1.16
CA LYS A 51 3.15 15.08 0.20
C LYS A 51 1.96 14.45 0.92
N THR A 52 0.88 14.21 0.21
CA THR A 52 -0.25 13.42 0.73
C THR A 52 -0.22 12.03 0.11
N GLY A 53 -0.14 10.98 0.93
CA GLY A 53 -0.06 9.61 0.43
C GLY A 53 0.45 8.62 1.47
N GLY A 54 0.73 7.39 1.01
CA GLY A 54 1.33 6.33 1.81
C GLY A 54 2.47 5.65 1.04
N LEU A 55 3.39 5.05 1.77
CA LEU A 55 4.55 4.34 1.24
C LEU A 55 4.76 3.06 2.06
N VAL A 56 4.96 1.96 1.36
CA VAL A 56 5.28 0.66 1.97
C VAL A 56 6.56 0.12 1.35
N VAL A 57 7.48 -0.31 2.20
CA VAL A 57 8.64 -1.10 1.80
C VAL A 57 8.46 -2.50 2.35
N MET A 58 8.51 -3.49 1.48
CA MET A 58 8.36 -4.89 1.85
C MET A 58 9.44 -5.77 1.24
N ASN A 59 9.79 -6.83 1.95
CA ASN A 59 10.57 -7.92 1.39
C ASN A 59 9.63 -8.82 0.58
N ALA A 60 9.79 -8.82 -0.75
CA ALA A 60 8.92 -9.60 -1.65
C ALA A 60 9.01 -11.12 -1.44
N LYS A 61 10.09 -11.63 -0.83
CA LYS A 61 10.30 -13.07 -0.60
C LYS A 61 9.71 -13.54 0.74
N SER A 62 9.87 -12.76 1.81
CA SER A 62 9.36 -13.13 3.15
C SER A 62 7.98 -12.54 3.47
N GLY A 63 7.57 -11.49 2.76
CA GLY A 63 6.36 -10.71 3.07
C GLY A 63 6.52 -9.75 4.24
N GLU A 64 7.71 -9.64 4.82
CA GLU A 64 8.00 -8.71 5.92
C GLU A 64 7.86 -7.26 5.48
N VAL A 65 7.17 -6.46 6.29
CA VAL A 65 7.09 -5.01 6.10
C VAL A 65 8.28 -4.37 6.80
N LEU A 66 9.14 -3.72 6.02
CA LEU A 66 10.37 -3.07 6.50
C LEU A 66 10.15 -1.61 6.86
N ALA A 67 9.22 -0.93 6.19
CA ALA A 67 8.82 0.43 6.52
C ALA A 67 7.38 0.69 6.07
N ILE A 68 6.66 1.50 6.83
CA ILE A 68 5.31 1.95 6.53
C ILE A 68 5.18 3.43 6.91
N ALA A 69 5.08 4.29 5.90
CA ALA A 69 5.02 5.72 6.09
C ALA A 69 3.68 6.26 5.56
N ASN A 70 3.10 7.21 6.27
CA ASN A 70 1.83 7.85 5.95
C ASN A 70 2.02 9.36 6.05
N SER A 71 1.49 10.11 5.10
CA SER A 71 1.53 11.57 5.14
C SER A 71 0.19 12.17 4.68
N PRO A 72 -0.34 13.19 5.37
CA PRO A 72 0.19 13.83 6.58
C PRO A 72 0.27 12.88 7.78
N THR A 73 1.35 12.99 8.56
CA THR A 73 1.56 12.24 9.81
C THR A 73 1.32 13.14 11.02
N LEU A 74 1.23 12.53 12.20
CA LEU A 74 1.01 13.22 13.47
C LEU A 74 2.01 12.74 14.53
N ASP A 75 2.25 13.58 15.53
CA ASP A 75 3.03 13.20 16.71
C ASP A 75 2.09 12.57 17.75
N ALA A 76 2.19 11.25 17.94
CA ALA A 76 1.33 10.53 18.87
C ALA A 76 1.42 11.05 20.32
N ASN A 77 2.51 11.72 20.70
CA ASN A 77 2.66 12.31 22.04
C ASN A 77 1.77 13.54 22.25
N GLN A 78 1.23 14.14 21.18
CA GLN A 78 0.38 15.34 21.23
C GLN A 78 -1.10 15.00 20.99
N LEU A 79 -1.47 13.71 21.04
CA LEU A 79 -2.80 13.25 20.69
C LEU A 79 -3.90 13.91 21.54
N ASP A 80 -3.70 13.97 22.84
CA ASP A 80 -4.70 14.54 23.76
C ASP A 80 -4.90 16.04 23.53
N ASP A 81 -3.81 16.77 23.30
CA ASP A 81 -3.84 18.22 23.11
C ASP A 81 -4.38 18.65 21.74
N LYS A 82 -4.12 17.86 20.70
CA LYS A 82 -4.43 18.20 19.29
C LYS A 82 -5.61 17.45 18.70
N TRP A 83 -6.27 16.59 19.48
CA TRP A 83 -7.40 15.77 19.04
C TRP A 83 -8.46 16.54 18.23
N GLN A 84 -8.97 17.63 18.81
CA GLN A 84 -10.01 18.47 18.18
C GLN A 84 -9.52 19.08 16.85
N THR A 85 -8.25 19.48 16.80
CA THR A 85 -7.64 20.05 15.58
C THR A 85 -7.52 18.99 14.49
N TRP A 86 -7.05 17.79 14.80
CA TRP A 86 -6.82 16.73 13.81
C TRP A 86 -8.10 16.08 13.28
N ILE A 87 -9.18 16.04 14.07
CA ILE A 87 -10.49 15.59 13.58
C ILE A 87 -11.05 16.57 12.54
N ALA A 88 -10.92 17.87 12.80
CA ALA A 88 -11.45 18.92 11.93
C ALA A 88 -10.57 19.17 10.70
N ASP A 89 -9.35 18.63 10.68
CA ASP A 89 -8.38 18.82 9.61
C ASP A 89 -8.82 18.10 8.33
N THR A 90 -9.02 18.89 7.26
CA THR A 90 -9.41 18.38 5.93
C THR A 90 -8.34 17.52 5.28
N SER A 91 -7.08 17.65 5.71
CA SER A 91 -5.98 16.81 5.29
C SER A 91 -6.00 15.42 5.94
N ALA A 92 -6.95 15.13 6.84
CA ALA A 92 -7.19 13.82 7.46
C ALA A 92 -5.90 13.10 7.94
N PRO A 93 -5.16 13.67 8.90
CA PRO A 93 -3.92 13.09 9.43
C PRO A 93 -4.13 11.79 10.22
N LEU A 94 -5.32 11.60 10.81
CA LEU A 94 -5.69 10.38 11.55
C LEU A 94 -5.96 9.17 10.64
N LEU A 95 -6.12 9.40 9.34
CA LEU A 95 -6.33 8.33 8.36
C LEU A 95 -5.00 7.64 8.04
N ASN A 96 -4.92 6.34 8.31
CA ASN A 96 -3.84 5.51 7.78
C ASN A 96 -4.10 5.21 6.30
N ARG A 97 -3.46 5.96 5.40
CA ARG A 97 -3.66 5.84 3.95
C ARG A 97 -3.11 4.56 3.37
N VAL A 98 -2.13 3.94 4.03
CA VAL A 98 -1.54 2.69 3.55
C VAL A 98 -2.53 1.54 3.66
N THR A 99 -3.25 1.45 4.78
CA THR A 99 -4.12 0.31 5.07
C THR A 99 -5.59 0.60 4.81
N LEU A 100 -6.02 1.85 4.98
CA LEU A 100 -7.42 2.27 4.85
C LEU A 100 -7.66 3.17 3.63
N GLY A 101 -6.60 3.63 2.96
CA GLY A 101 -6.73 4.45 1.77
C GLY A 101 -7.26 3.65 0.59
N GLN A 102 -8.33 4.13 -0.03
CA GLN A 102 -8.88 3.56 -1.26
C GLN A 102 -8.49 4.45 -2.44
N TYR A 103 -7.62 3.92 -3.29
CA TYR A 103 -7.12 4.62 -4.47
C TYR A 103 -7.39 3.78 -5.72
N PRO A 104 -7.80 4.39 -6.84
CA PRO A 104 -7.78 3.71 -8.12
C PRO A 104 -6.35 3.26 -8.41
N VAL A 105 -6.15 1.96 -8.54
CA VAL A 105 -4.84 1.34 -8.80
C VAL A 105 -4.27 1.65 -10.18
N GLY A 106 -5.12 2.12 -11.11
CA GLY A 106 -4.72 2.49 -12.46
C GLY A 106 -3.95 1.38 -13.18
N THR A 107 -2.96 1.78 -13.98
CA THR A 107 -2.15 0.88 -14.81
C THR A 107 -1.19 -0.01 -14.01
N ALA A 108 -1.04 0.21 -12.69
CA ALA A 108 -0.20 -0.62 -11.83
C ALA A 108 -0.68 -2.09 -11.78
N THR A 109 -1.97 -2.34 -12.02
CA THR A 109 -2.53 -3.71 -12.12
C THR A 109 -2.33 -4.36 -13.49
N GLY A 110 -1.91 -3.60 -14.51
CA GLY A 110 -1.83 -4.09 -15.89
C GLY A 110 -0.93 -5.30 -16.04
N ALA A 111 0.20 -5.36 -15.33
CA ALA A 111 1.10 -6.51 -15.35
C ALA A 111 0.44 -7.78 -14.80
N PHE A 112 -0.35 -7.67 -13.73
CA PHE A 112 -1.06 -8.80 -13.14
C PHE A 112 -2.20 -9.29 -14.02
N LEU A 113 -2.97 -8.35 -14.60
CA LEU A 113 -4.04 -8.68 -15.55
C LEU A 113 -3.49 -9.37 -16.80
N LEU A 114 -2.38 -8.86 -17.34
CA LEU A 114 -1.70 -9.49 -18.47
C LEU A 114 -1.17 -10.89 -18.09
N ALA A 115 -0.53 -11.03 -16.94
CA ALA A 115 -0.04 -12.34 -16.48
C ALA A 115 -1.17 -13.37 -16.35
N ASN A 116 -2.35 -12.95 -15.85
CA ASN A 116 -3.53 -13.81 -15.79
C ASN A 116 -4.06 -14.17 -17.19
N TYR A 117 -4.10 -13.20 -18.11
CA TYR A 117 -4.53 -13.45 -19.49
C TYR A 117 -3.60 -14.44 -20.22
N LEU A 118 -2.29 -14.30 -20.03
CA LEU A 118 -1.27 -15.16 -20.63
C LEU A 118 -1.27 -16.60 -20.14
N GLN A 119 -2.05 -16.91 -19.10
CA GLN A 119 -2.20 -18.28 -18.63
C GLN A 119 -2.92 -19.16 -19.65
N ASP A 120 -3.90 -18.61 -20.37
CA ASP A 120 -4.76 -19.34 -21.30
C ASP A 120 -4.64 -18.86 -22.75
N HIS A 121 -3.94 -17.74 -22.99
CA HIS A 121 -3.86 -17.07 -24.29
C HIS A 121 -2.44 -16.60 -24.61
N ASP A 122 -2.14 -16.47 -25.89
CA ASP A 122 -0.92 -15.80 -26.35
C ASP A 122 -1.03 -14.27 -26.20
N LEU A 123 0.10 -13.58 -26.25
CA LEU A 123 0.14 -12.11 -26.27
C LEU A 123 -0.79 -11.57 -27.36
N PRO A 124 -1.69 -10.63 -27.04
CA PRO A 124 -2.56 -10.07 -28.05
C PRO A 124 -1.74 -9.34 -29.11
N SER A 125 -2.21 -9.34 -30.34
CA SER A 125 -1.63 -8.49 -31.39
C SER A 125 -1.96 -7.03 -31.09
N PHE A 126 -0.98 -6.14 -31.23
CA PHE A 126 -1.18 -4.70 -31.19
C PHE A 126 -0.64 -4.06 -32.47
N ASP A 127 -1.15 -2.87 -32.80
CA ASP A 127 -0.64 -2.08 -33.90
C ASP A 127 0.50 -1.16 -33.39
N PRO A 128 1.77 -1.41 -33.75
CA PRO A 128 2.89 -0.57 -33.34
C PRO A 128 2.84 0.84 -33.93
N SER A 129 2.05 1.06 -34.99
CA SER A 129 1.85 2.37 -35.60
C SER A 129 0.79 3.22 -34.91
N THR A 130 0.18 2.71 -33.83
CA THR A 130 -0.72 3.50 -32.98
C THR A 130 0.01 4.74 -32.49
N ASN A 131 -0.57 5.92 -32.72
CA ASN A 131 -0.01 7.18 -32.22
C ASN A 131 -0.22 7.24 -30.70
N TRP A 132 0.82 6.97 -29.91
CA TRP A 132 0.77 7.02 -28.45
C TRP A 132 0.92 8.46 -27.95
N THR A 133 0.17 8.82 -26.91
CA THR A 133 0.22 10.17 -26.33
C THR A 133 0.44 10.11 -24.83
N THR A 134 0.94 11.18 -24.23
CA THR A 134 0.98 11.37 -22.77
C THR A 134 -0.18 12.22 -22.25
N SER A 135 -1.08 12.64 -23.15
CA SER A 135 -2.28 13.40 -22.79
C SER A 135 -3.30 12.49 -22.10
N THR A 136 -3.68 12.84 -20.88
CA THR A 136 -4.65 12.09 -20.08
C THR A 136 -6.04 12.11 -20.72
N GLY A 137 -6.75 10.99 -20.64
CA GLY A 137 -8.14 10.87 -21.11
C GLY A 137 -8.32 10.40 -22.55
N GLN A 138 -7.23 10.09 -23.26
CA GLN A 138 -7.28 9.44 -24.57
C GLN A 138 -7.04 7.93 -24.44
N ASN A 139 -7.64 7.12 -25.32
CA ASN A 139 -7.49 5.66 -25.27
C ASN A 139 -6.03 5.20 -25.46
N ASN A 140 -5.25 5.95 -26.23
CA ASN A 140 -3.83 5.75 -26.49
C ASN A 140 -2.91 6.51 -25.50
N SER A 141 -3.41 6.90 -24.32
CA SER A 141 -2.61 7.64 -23.34
C SER A 141 -1.70 6.73 -22.53
N CYS A 142 -0.39 6.94 -22.56
CA CYS A 142 0.61 6.28 -21.72
C CYS A 142 1.12 7.22 -20.62
N ALA A 143 1.64 6.65 -19.52
CA ALA A 143 2.26 7.43 -18.46
C ALA A 143 3.57 8.10 -18.93
N VAL A 144 4.31 7.42 -19.80
CA VAL A 144 5.53 7.91 -20.45
C VAL A 144 5.44 7.61 -21.94
N ASP A 145 5.95 8.49 -22.79
CA ASP A 145 6.01 8.27 -24.23
C ASP A 145 6.83 6.99 -24.56
N PRO A 146 6.22 5.98 -25.22
CA PRO A 146 6.92 4.76 -25.58
C PRO A 146 7.84 4.90 -26.80
N GLY A 147 7.73 6.00 -27.57
CA GLY A 147 8.48 6.23 -28.80
C GLY A 147 7.81 5.63 -30.05
N GLU A 148 8.51 5.66 -31.19
CA GLU A 148 8.01 5.15 -32.47
C GLU A 148 8.09 3.61 -32.54
N ASN A 149 7.01 2.96 -33.00
CA ASN A 149 6.90 1.50 -33.16
C ASN A 149 7.39 0.69 -31.93
N PRO A 150 6.82 0.93 -30.73
CA PRO A 150 7.31 0.32 -29.51
C PRO A 150 7.03 -1.18 -29.45
N THR A 151 7.89 -1.92 -28.75
CA THR A 151 7.66 -3.34 -28.46
C THR A 151 6.69 -3.51 -27.27
N TRP A 152 6.12 -4.71 -27.12
CA TRP A 152 5.30 -5.10 -25.96
C TRP A 152 5.96 -4.72 -24.62
N GLN A 153 7.25 -5.01 -24.48
CA GLN A 153 8.02 -4.68 -23.28
C GLN A 153 8.03 -3.17 -23.02
N LYS A 154 8.26 -2.36 -24.06
CA LYS A 154 8.31 -0.90 -23.94
C LYS A 154 6.96 -0.32 -23.55
N LEU A 155 5.87 -0.84 -24.10
CA LEU A 155 4.52 -0.38 -23.77
C LEU A 155 4.14 -0.66 -22.31
N ILE A 156 4.50 -1.85 -21.79
CA ILE A 156 4.29 -2.19 -20.38
C ILE A 156 5.13 -1.28 -19.48
N GLN A 157 6.41 -1.07 -19.82
CA GLN A 157 7.30 -0.17 -19.08
C GLN A 157 6.82 1.30 -19.09
N SER A 158 6.21 1.73 -20.19
CA SER A 158 5.62 3.06 -20.35
C SER A 158 4.24 3.22 -19.70
N GLY A 159 3.68 2.15 -19.12
CA GLY A 159 2.39 2.18 -18.43
C GLY A 159 1.20 2.45 -19.36
N CYS A 160 1.24 1.95 -20.60
CA CYS A 160 0.15 2.13 -21.56
C CYS A 160 -1.06 1.20 -21.25
N PRO A 161 -2.31 1.68 -21.37
CA PRO A 161 -3.53 0.93 -21.02
C PRO A 161 -3.97 -0.04 -22.14
N LEU A 162 -3.07 -0.95 -22.54
CA LEU A 162 -3.29 -1.86 -23.66
C LEU A 162 -4.50 -2.80 -23.48
N PHE A 163 -4.77 -3.23 -22.24
CA PHE A 163 -5.86 -4.17 -21.93
C PHE A 163 -7.21 -3.49 -21.68
N CYS A 164 -7.22 -2.23 -21.24
CA CYS A 164 -8.46 -1.56 -20.84
C CYS A 164 -9.35 -1.23 -22.05
N ASN A 165 -8.76 -0.97 -23.22
CA ASN A 165 -9.53 -0.61 -24.42
C ASN A 165 -10.17 -1.80 -25.13
N HIS A 166 -9.52 -2.97 -25.11
CA HIS A 166 -10.04 -4.14 -25.82
C HIS A 166 -11.18 -4.84 -25.06
N SER A 167 -11.21 -4.67 -23.73
CA SER A 167 -12.26 -5.16 -22.82
C SER A 167 -13.63 -4.50 -23.04
N SER A 168 -13.71 -3.35 -23.73
CA SER A 168 -15.00 -2.67 -23.96
C SER A 168 -15.98 -3.46 -24.82
N ASN A 169 -15.49 -4.42 -25.63
CA ASN A 169 -16.35 -5.29 -26.45
C ASN A 169 -16.61 -6.68 -25.84
N ASN A 170 -15.89 -7.08 -24.77
CA ASN A 170 -16.21 -8.27 -23.99
C ASN A 170 -15.42 -8.25 -22.65
N PRO A 171 -15.99 -7.73 -21.55
CA PRO A 171 -15.28 -7.70 -20.28
C PRO A 171 -15.09 -9.14 -19.77
N PRO A 172 -13.91 -9.48 -19.20
CA PRO A 172 -13.74 -10.76 -18.54
C PRO A 172 -14.76 -10.86 -17.40
N ARG A 173 -15.70 -11.82 -17.54
CA ARG A 173 -16.66 -12.13 -16.48
C ARG A 173 -15.88 -12.73 -15.32
N LEU A 174 -15.78 -12.00 -14.22
CA LEU A 174 -15.38 -12.55 -12.94
C LEU A 174 -16.55 -13.40 -12.44
N THR A 175 -16.49 -14.71 -12.68
CA THR A 175 -17.27 -15.72 -11.96
C THR A 175 -16.43 -16.33 -10.87
#